data_AF-A0A972R6E9-F1
#
_entry.id   AF-A0A972R6E9-F1
#
_cell.length_a   1.000
_cell.length_b   1.000
_cell.length_c   1.000
_cell.angle_alpha   90.00
_cell.angle_beta   90.00
_cell.angle_gamma   90.00
#
_symmetry.space_group_name_H-M   'P 1'
#
loop_
_entity.id
_entity.type
_entity.pdbx_description
1 polymer ?
#
loop_
_entity_poly.entity_id
_entity_poly.type
_entity_poly.pdbx_seq_one_letter_code
_entity_poly.pdbx_strand_id
1 'polypeptide(L)'
;MSENEEIPKIQRAIAILWPSFLTSGVAMILFYWIFSPGEVFPELVAGGTSNMAFYSVTFLFLWLITLISCLLSSYFLRPCNRCND
;
A
#
# COMPACT_ATOMS: atom_id res chain seq x y z
N MET A 1 4.36 -39.53 -2.72
CA MET A 1 4.81 -38.59 -1.68
C MET A 1 4.68 -37.19 -2.26
N SER A 2 3.49 -36.59 -2.12
CA SER A 2 3.21 -35.26 -2.64
C SER A 2 3.61 -34.28 -1.55
N GLU A 3 4.83 -33.75 -1.64
CA GLU A 3 5.25 -32.59 -0.86
C GLU A 3 4.22 -31.48 -1.15
N ASN A 4 3.39 -31.15 -0.16
CA ASN A 4 2.57 -29.94 -0.24
C ASN A 4 3.55 -28.78 -0.23
N GLU A 5 3.93 -28.30 -1.42
CA GLU A 5 4.77 -27.13 -1.60
C GLU A 5 3.93 -25.90 -1.22
N GLU A 6 3.70 -25.73 0.09
CA GLU A 6 3.07 -24.54 0.64
C GLU A 6 3.91 -23.34 0.20
N ILE A 7 3.33 -22.47 -0.63
CA ILE A 7 3.99 -21.23 -1.05
C ILE A 7 4.54 -20.54 0.20
N PRO A 8 5.86 -20.27 0.26
CA PRO A 8 6.47 -19.70 1.45
C PRO A 8 5.71 -18.45 1.87
N LYS A 9 5.38 -18.32 3.17
CA LYS A 9 4.64 -17.16 3.71
C LYS A 9 5.25 -15.83 3.27
N ILE A 10 6.58 -15.80 3.14
CA ILE A 10 7.37 -14.68 2.62
C ILE A 10 7.06 -14.36 1.16
N GLN A 11 6.96 -15.35 0.28
CA GLN A 11 6.63 -15.14 -1.13
C GLN A 11 5.22 -14.57 -1.28
N ARG A 12 4.28 -15.02 -0.43
CA ARG A 12 2.93 -14.46 -0.38
C ARG A 12 2.90 -13.02 0.15
N ALA A 13 3.72 -12.69 1.14
CA ALA A 13 3.84 -11.33 1.64
C ALA A 13 4.42 -10.40 0.57
N ILE A 14 5.49 -10.81 -0.12
CA ILE A 14 6.12 -10.03 -1.20
C ILE A 14 5.16 -9.82 -2.37
N ALA A 15 4.35 -10.83 -2.72
CA ALA A 15 3.34 -10.72 -3.77
C ALA A 15 2.26 -9.66 -3.49
N ILE A 16 2.06 -9.27 -2.23
CA ILE A 16 1.12 -8.20 -1.82
C ILE A 16 1.86 -6.87 -1.61
N LEU A 17 3.05 -6.92 -1.00
CA LEU A 17 3.85 -5.73 -0.71
C LEU A 17 4.30 -5.01 -1.99
N TRP A 18 4.68 -5.76 -3.02
CA TRP A 18 5.19 -5.20 -4.27
C TRP A 18 4.15 -4.37 -5.03
N PRO A 19 2.96 -4.90 -5.38
CA PRO A 19 1.94 -4.12 -6.07
C PRO A 19 1.36 -2.99 -5.22
N SER A 20 1.27 -3.15 -3.89
CA SER A 20 0.79 -2.07 -3.01
C SER A 20 1.75 -0.88 -2.97
N PHE A 21 3.07 -1.13 -2.94
CA PHE A 21 4.10 -0.09 -3.00
C PHE A 21 4.07 0.67 -4.34
N LEU A 22 3.92 -0.03 -5.46
CA LEU A 22 3.80 0.61 -6.77
C LEU A 22 2.55 1.48 -6.84
N THR A 23 1.41 0.96 -6.37
CA THR A 23 0.12 1.65 -6.40
C THR A 23 0.12 2.89 -5.50
N SER A 24 0.77 2.84 -4.34
CA SER A 24 0.89 4.01 -3.46
C SER A 24 1.76 5.10 -4.05
N GLY A 25 2.84 4.74 -4.76
CA GLY A 25 3.67 5.69 -5.49
C GLY A 25 2.85 6.44 -6.56
N VAL A 26 2.06 5.71 -7.35
CA VAL A 26 1.16 6.32 -8.34
C VAL A 26 0.10 7.20 -7.68
N ALA A 27 -0.54 6.72 -6.61
CA ALA A 27 -1.53 7.48 -5.87
C ALA A 27 -0.95 8.77 -5.27
N MET A 28 0.30 8.73 -4.80
CA MET A 28 1.00 9.90 -4.26
C MET A 28 1.27 10.94 -5.36
N ILE A 29 1.75 10.51 -6.53
CA ILE A 29 1.97 11.41 -7.66
C ILE A 29 0.65 12.08 -8.07
N LEU A 30 -0.43 11.31 -8.19
CA LEU A 30 -1.75 11.84 -8.50
C LEU A 30 -2.28 12.78 -7.41
N PHE A 31 -2.06 12.44 -6.13
CA PHE A 31 -2.48 13.27 -5.01
C PHE A 31 -1.79 14.63 -5.05
N TYR A 32 -0.47 14.69 -5.19
CA TYR A 32 0.26 15.97 -5.26
C TYR A 32 0.12 16.68 -6.59
N TRP A 33 -0.31 15.98 -7.64
CA TRP A 33 -0.68 16.61 -8.91
C TRP A 33 -1.99 17.40 -8.78
N ILE A 34 -2.94 16.89 -7.98
CA ILE A 34 -4.23 17.55 -7.72
C ILE A 34 -4.12 18.57 -6.58
N PHE A 35 -3.39 18.22 -5.53
CA PHE A 35 -3.27 19.00 -4.31
C PHE A 35 -1.85 19.54 -4.13
N SER A 36 -1.70 20.86 -4.25
CA SER A 36 -0.41 21.51 -4.00
C SER A 36 -0.02 21.37 -2.53
N PRO A 37 1.21 20.97 -2.18
CA PRO A 37 1.62 20.71 -0.79
C PRO A 37 1.45 21.93 0.14
N GLY A 38 1.55 23.15 -0.40
CA GLY A 38 1.33 24.39 0.34
C GLY A 38 -0.14 24.69 0.68
N GLU A 39 -1.10 24.10 -0.04
CA GLU A 39 -2.53 24.29 0.23
C GLU A 39 -3.09 23.26 1.22
N VAL A 40 -2.49 22.05 1.27
CA VAL A 40 -2.99 20.95 2.12
C VAL A 40 -2.64 21.17 3.60
N PHE A 41 -1.47 21.74 3.90
CA PHE A 41 -0.98 21.91 5.27
C PHE A 41 -0.36 23.30 5.53
N PRO A 42 -1.14 24.38 5.43
CA PRO A 42 -0.63 25.74 5.59
C PRO A 42 0.00 25.99 6.97
N GLU A 43 -0.56 25.40 8.04
CA GLU A 43 -0.01 25.52 9.41
C GLU A 43 1.34 24.82 9.60
N LEU A 44 1.52 23.62 9.03
CA LEU A 44 2.81 22.91 9.18
C LEU A 44 3.93 23.57 8.37
N VAL A 45 3.60 24.18 7.22
CA VAL A 45 4.54 24.98 6.43
C VAL A 45 4.95 26.23 7.21
N ALA A 46 4.00 26.90 7.86
CA ALA A 46 4.29 28.03 8.75
C ALA A 46 5.17 27.64 9.96
N GLY A 47 5.04 26.39 10.44
CA GLY A 47 5.88 25.81 11.49
C GLY A 47 7.29 25.38 11.04
N GLY A 48 7.69 25.60 9.78
CA GLY A 48 9.02 25.25 9.27
C GLY A 48 9.22 23.76 8.97
N THR A 49 8.14 23.00 8.81
CA THR A 49 8.22 21.57 8.48
C THR A 49 8.86 21.37 7.11
N SER A 50 9.86 20.48 7.03
CA SER A 50 10.55 20.20 5.76
C SER A 50 9.62 19.50 4.76
N ASN A 51 9.72 19.87 3.48
CA ASN A 51 9.01 19.23 2.37
C ASN A 51 9.20 17.70 2.34
N MET A 52 10.38 17.22 2.74
CA MET A 52 10.69 15.78 2.87
C MET A 52 9.75 15.05 3.84
N ALA A 53 9.35 15.69 4.94
CA ALA A 53 8.46 15.10 5.93
C ALA A 53 7.04 14.90 5.35
N PHE A 54 6.53 15.88 4.61
CA PHE A 54 5.22 15.75 3.96
C PHE A 54 5.20 14.60 2.96
N TYR A 55 6.19 14.56 2.05
CA TYR A 55 6.24 13.52 1.02
C TYR A 55 6.34 12.11 1.63
N SER A 56 7.19 11.93 2.64
CA SER A 56 7.36 10.63 3.29
C SER A 56 6.12 10.20 4.08
N VAL A 57 5.48 11.10 4.84
CA VAL A 57 4.27 10.79 5.60
C VAL A 57 3.12 10.44 4.65
N THR A 58 2.90 11.24 3.60
CA THR A 58 1.84 10.97 2.63
C THR A 58 2.09 9.66 1.89
N PHE A 59 3.34 9.36 1.50
CA PHE A 59 3.69 8.09 0.89
C PHE A 59 3.36 6.90 1.80
N LEU A 60 3.81 6.95 3.06
CA LEU A 60 3.60 5.86 4.02
C LEU A 60 2.12 5.65 4.33
N PHE A 61 1.36 6.75 4.48
CA PHE A 61 -0.07 6.68 4.71
C PHE A 61 -0.81 6.05 3.52
N LEU A 62 -0.51 6.49 2.29
CA LEU A 62 -1.07 5.91 1.09
C LEU A 62 -0.66 4.44 0.91
N TRP A 63 0.59 4.10 1.26
CA TRP A 63 1.08 2.72 1.21
C TRP A 63 0.36 1.80 2.18
N LEU A 64 0.05 2.25 3.40
CA LEU A 64 -0.76 1.48 4.34
C LEU A 64 -2.18 1.23 3.80
N ILE A 65 -2.81 2.25 3.20
CA ILE A 65 -4.14 2.11 2.61
C ILE A 65 -4.12 1.12 1.45
N THR A 66 -3.18 1.25 0.50
CA THR A 66 -3.08 0.32 -0.64
C THR A 66 -2.70 -1.08 -0.20
N LEU A 67 -1.86 -1.22 0.82
CA LEU A 67 -1.52 -2.52 1.42
C LEU A 67 -2.77 -3.18 2.03
N ILE A 68 -3.58 -2.43 2.78
CA ILE A 68 -4.85 -2.94 3.33
C ILE A 68 -5.79 -3.33 2.19
N SER A 69 -5.94 -2.51 1.14
CA SER A 69 -6.78 -2.85 -0.02
C SER A 69 -6.32 -4.12 -0.73
N CYS A 70 -5.01 -4.27 -0.98
CA CYS A 70 -4.47 -5.48 -1.60
C CYS A 70 -4.63 -6.72 -0.69
N LEU A 71 -4.45 -6.57 0.63
CA LEU A 71 -4.71 -7.63 1.60
C LEU A 71 -6.19 -8.04 1.61
N LEU A 72 -7.10 -7.08 1.62
CA LEU A 72 -8.55 -7.32 1.62
C LEU A 72 -8.99 -8.01 0.33
N SER A 73 -8.52 -7.53 -0.83
CA SER A 73 -8.77 -8.16 -2.13
C SER A 73 -8.23 -9.59 -2.15
N SER A 74 -7.03 -9.82 -1.64
CA SER A 74 -6.45 -11.17 -1.54
C SER A 74 -7.18 -12.08 -0.54
N TYR A 75 -7.80 -11.50 0.49
CA TYR A 75 -8.62 -12.21 1.47
C TYR A 75 -9.98 -12.60 0.87
N PHE A 76 -10.62 -11.72 0.10
CA PHE A 76 -11.88 -12.03 -0.57
C PHE A 76 -11.71 -12.97 -1.76
N LEU A 77 -10.59 -12.86 -2.49
CA LEU A 77 -10.27 -13.76 -3.60
C LEU A 77 -9.73 -15.11 -3.16
N ARG A 78 -9.53 -15.35 -1.84
CA ARG A 78 -9.12 -16.66 -1.35
C ARG A 78 -10.24 -17.65 -1.67
N PRO A 79 -10.02 -18.63 -2.56
CA PRO A 79 -11.06 -19.62 -2.82
C PRO A 79 -11.33 -20.36 -1.51
N CYS A 80 -12.61 -20.44 -1.11
CA CYS A 80 -13.01 -21.44 -0.12
C CYS A 80 -12.48 -22.77 -0.65
N ASN A 81 -11.59 -23.41 0.11
CA ASN A 81 -11.17 -24.79 -0.15
C ASN A 81 -12.45 -25.55 -0.49
N ARG A 82 -12.56 -26.03 -1.73
CA ARG A 82 -13.62 -26.95 -2.10
C ARG A 82 -13.49 -28.12 -1.13
N CYS A 83 -14.40 -28.20 -0.17
CA CYS A 83 -14.76 -29.49 0.39
C CYS A 83 -15.30 -30.31 -0.79
N ASN A 84 -14.75 -31.51 -0.97
CA ASN A 84 -14.99 -32.49 -2.04
C ASN A 84 -14.26 -32.18 -3.37
N ASP A 85 -13.42 -33.09 -3.91
CA ASP A 85 -13.43 -34.56 -3.88
C ASP A 85 -12.03 -35.17 -3.65
#